data_AF-M0ZMX1-F1
#
_entry.id   AF-M0ZMX1-F1
#
_cell.length_a   1.000
_cell.length_b   1.000
_cell.length_c   1.000
_cell.angle_alpha   90.00
_cell.angle_beta   90.00
_cell.angle_gamma   90.00
#
_symmetry.space_group_name_H-M   'P 1'
#
loop_
_entity.id
_entity.type
_entity.pdbx_description
1 polymer ?
#
loop_
_entity_poly.entity_id
_entity_poly.type
_entity_poly.pdbx_seq_one_letter_code
_entity_poly.pdbx_strand_id
1 'polypeptide(L)'
;MIEWYEFRSLSGVPNGWCARSGQGVNPYCPSGSPCGSSSGCAISVAANMAAVSLGTETHCSIICPADHNSVVRLKPTVGLTSWAGIIPMTPHWDTVGPICRNVTDAVYMLDVIVGSDPRDEVTTEAAKYIPEGGYKQFLVEDGLKGK
;
A
#
# COMPACT_ATOMS: atom_id res chain seq x y z
N MET A 1 11.74 1.61 0.39
CA MET A 1 11.05 1.00 1.55
C MET A 1 11.96 1.11 2.76
N ILE A 2 11.41 1.03 3.97
CA ILE A 2 12.23 0.80 5.17
C ILE A 2 12.77 -0.63 5.10
N GLU A 3 14.04 -0.80 5.43
CA GLU A 3 14.70 -2.11 5.45
C GLU A 3 13.93 -3.11 6.34
N TRP A 4 13.64 -4.30 5.79
CA TRP A 4 12.89 -5.39 6.44
C TRP A 4 11.61 -4.95 7.14
N TYR A 5 10.79 -4.12 6.49
CA TYR A 5 9.48 -3.69 7.02
C TYR A 5 9.57 -2.93 8.36
N GLU A 6 10.70 -2.25 8.62
CA GLU A 6 11.00 -1.63 9.93
C GLU A 6 11.34 -2.67 11.04
N PHE A 7 11.29 -3.96 10.73
CA PHE A 7 11.48 -5.05 11.68
C PHE A 7 12.93 -5.55 11.78
N ARG A 8 13.90 -4.71 11.41
CA ARG A 8 15.34 -5.04 11.52
C ARG A 8 15.92 -4.72 12.90
N SER A 9 15.43 -3.68 13.56
CA SER A 9 15.98 -3.16 14.82
C SER A 9 14.88 -2.51 15.65
N LEU A 10 14.97 -2.66 16.97
CA LEU A 10 14.05 -2.02 17.92
C LEU A 10 14.22 -0.50 18.00
N SER A 11 15.33 0.03 17.51
CA SER A 11 15.59 1.47 17.43
C SER A 11 16.60 1.83 16.36
N GLY A 12 16.57 3.09 15.92
CA GLY A 12 17.65 3.71 15.17
C GLY A 12 17.63 3.50 13.64
N VAL A 13 16.61 2.84 13.08
CA VAL A 13 16.40 2.84 11.62
C VAL A 13 15.46 3.99 11.27
N PRO A 14 15.92 5.01 10.52
CA PRO A 14 15.03 6.09 10.12
C PRO A 14 13.93 5.60 9.16
N ASN A 15 12.74 6.16 9.30
CA ASN A 15 11.67 5.97 8.33
C ASN A 15 12.14 6.34 6.93
N GLY A 16 11.87 5.49 5.94
CA GLY A 16 12.32 5.67 4.58
C GLY A 16 13.71 5.11 4.23
N TRP A 17 14.50 4.64 5.21
CA TRP A 17 15.89 4.22 4.97
C TRP A 17 16.03 2.73 4.64
N CYS A 18 16.92 2.39 3.69
CA CYS A 18 17.52 1.06 3.61
C CYS A 18 18.98 1.14 3.14
N ALA A 19 19.80 0.15 3.48
CA ALA A 19 21.23 0.15 3.15
C ALA A 19 21.49 0.22 1.63
N ARG A 20 20.59 -0.34 0.81
CA ARG A 20 20.76 -0.42 -0.65
C ARG A 20 20.50 0.90 -1.37
N SER A 21 19.45 1.64 -0.99
CA SER A 21 19.02 2.85 -1.70
C SER A 21 19.19 4.13 -0.88
N GLY A 22 19.64 4.03 0.37
CA GLY A 22 19.75 5.16 1.27
C GLY A 22 18.41 5.65 1.80
N GLN A 23 18.35 6.95 2.10
CA GLN A 23 17.23 7.61 2.75
C GLN A 23 16.20 8.11 1.74
N GLY A 24 14.96 7.60 1.81
CA GLY A 24 13.82 8.23 1.12
C GLY A 24 13.47 9.57 1.75
N VAL A 25 13.12 10.55 0.93
CA VAL A 25 12.78 11.93 1.37
C VAL A 25 11.34 12.25 1.00
N ASN A 26 10.60 12.86 1.92
CA ASN A 26 9.24 13.31 1.66
C ASN A 26 9.25 14.47 0.65
N PRO A 27 8.48 14.40 -0.46
CA PRO A 27 8.53 15.41 -1.52
C PRO A 27 7.92 16.76 -1.13
N TYR A 28 7.09 16.82 -0.08
CA TYR A 28 6.47 18.05 0.41
C TYR A 28 7.27 18.73 1.53
N CYS A 29 7.99 17.95 2.33
CA CYS A 29 8.81 18.46 3.42
C CYS A 29 10.11 17.64 3.52
N PRO A 30 11.22 18.08 2.91
CA PRO A 30 12.46 17.29 2.88
C PRO A 30 13.06 16.96 4.24
N SER A 31 12.79 17.77 5.28
CA SER A 31 13.18 17.51 6.66
C SER A 31 12.17 16.63 7.43
N GLY A 32 11.02 16.34 6.84
CA GLY A 32 9.96 15.53 7.42
C GLY A 32 10.13 14.03 7.15
N SER A 33 9.50 13.23 8.00
CA SER A 33 9.46 11.77 7.82
C SER A 33 8.54 11.41 6.64
N PRO A 34 8.97 10.55 5.70
CA PRO A 34 8.07 9.95 4.71
C PRO A 34 7.23 8.80 5.27
N CYS A 35 7.39 8.47 6.57
CA CYS A 35 6.90 7.24 7.22
C CYS A 35 7.32 5.97 6.46
N GLY A 36 6.68 4.83 6.70
CA GLY A 36 6.93 3.59 6.00
C GLY A 36 6.16 2.42 6.61
N SER A 37 6.46 1.18 6.25
CA SER A 37 7.63 0.75 5.44
C SER A 37 7.51 1.00 3.93
N SER A 38 6.31 1.21 3.37
CA SER A 38 6.09 1.48 1.93
C SER A 38 6.42 2.93 1.50
N SER A 39 7.47 3.51 2.09
CA SER A 39 7.91 4.89 1.89
C SER A 39 8.11 5.25 0.42
N GLY A 40 8.89 4.43 -0.31
CA GLY A 40 9.21 4.65 -1.72
C GLY A 40 7.97 4.66 -2.61
N CYS A 41 6.98 3.81 -2.30
CA CYS A 41 5.74 3.71 -3.06
C CYS A 41 4.89 4.98 -2.94
N ALA A 42 4.81 5.54 -1.72
CA ALA A 42 4.12 6.80 -1.48
C ALA A 42 4.87 7.99 -2.09
N ILE A 43 6.19 8.07 -1.89
CA ILE A 43 7.05 9.12 -2.46
C ILE A 43 6.95 9.13 -3.99
N SER A 44 7.04 7.96 -4.64
CA SER A 44 7.03 7.88 -6.11
C SER A 44 5.71 8.36 -6.72
N VAL A 45 4.59 8.09 -6.05
CA VAL A 45 3.26 8.51 -6.50
C VAL A 45 3.04 10.00 -6.26
N ALA A 46 3.43 10.49 -5.08
CA ALA A 46 3.35 11.90 -4.69
C ALA A 46 4.21 12.79 -5.61
N ALA A 47 5.42 12.33 -5.95
CA ALA A 47 6.35 13.04 -6.84
C ALA A 47 6.08 12.80 -8.35
N ASN A 48 4.96 12.16 -8.72
CA ASN A 48 4.60 11.85 -10.11
C ASN A 48 5.65 11.02 -10.88
N MET A 49 6.45 10.21 -10.18
CA MET A 49 7.39 9.27 -10.81
C MET A 49 6.67 8.01 -11.33
N ALA A 50 5.51 7.69 -10.76
CA ALA A 50 4.65 6.61 -11.20
C ALA A 50 3.17 7.04 -11.19
N ALA A 51 2.35 6.43 -12.06
CA ALA A 51 0.90 6.64 -12.04
C ALA A 51 0.28 6.07 -10.76
N VAL A 52 0.65 4.83 -10.43
CA VAL A 52 0.19 4.06 -9.27
C VAL A 52 1.35 3.25 -8.71
N SER A 53 1.26 2.85 -7.44
CA SER A 53 2.20 1.92 -6.83
C SER A 53 1.47 0.94 -5.90
N LEU A 54 2.17 -0.14 -5.52
CA LEU A 54 1.69 -1.12 -4.55
C LEU A 54 2.55 -1.04 -3.29
N GLY A 55 1.91 -1.00 -2.14
CA GLY A 55 2.54 -1.13 -0.85
C GLY A 55 2.11 -2.42 -0.16
N THR A 56 2.83 -2.78 0.89
CA THR A 56 2.52 -3.90 1.77
C THR A 56 2.31 -3.37 3.17
N GLU A 57 1.29 -3.85 3.86
CA GLU A 57 1.02 -3.46 5.23
C GLU A 57 0.83 -4.66 6.15
N THR A 58 1.62 -4.68 7.22
CA THR A 58 1.35 -5.50 8.40
C THR A 58 0.72 -4.65 9.50
N HIS A 59 1.26 -3.46 9.72
CA HIS A 59 0.71 -2.45 10.63
C HIS A 59 1.12 -1.06 10.13
N CYS A 60 0.15 -0.28 9.63
CA CYS A 60 0.31 1.09 9.14
C CYS A 60 1.30 1.32 7.98
N SER A 61 1.89 0.27 7.40
CA SER A 61 2.94 0.37 6.36
C SER A 61 2.49 0.78 4.96
N ILE A 62 1.18 0.88 4.71
CA ILE A 62 0.53 1.54 3.56
C ILE A 62 -0.12 2.83 4.04
N ILE A 63 -0.82 2.77 5.17
CA ILE A 63 -1.65 3.85 5.71
C ILE A 63 -0.80 5.08 6.07
N CYS A 64 0.24 4.88 6.87
CA CYS A 64 1.11 5.95 7.36
C CYS A 64 1.92 6.66 6.26
N PRO A 65 2.65 5.96 5.35
CA PRO A 65 3.40 6.66 4.32
C PRO A 65 2.49 7.41 3.34
N ALA A 66 1.32 6.89 3.01
CA ALA A 66 0.42 7.63 2.14
C ALA A 66 -0.18 8.89 2.82
N ASP A 67 -0.44 8.83 4.13
CA ASP A 67 -0.83 10.01 4.93
C ASP A 67 0.25 11.10 4.90
N HIS A 68 1.48 10.72 5.24
CA HIS A 68 2.62 11.63 5.30
C HIS A 68 2.99 12.26 3.94
N ASN A 69 2.71 11.56 2.84
CA ASN A 69 3.05 12.01 1.49
C ASN A 69 1.81 12.47 0.70
N SER A 70 0.70 12.77 1.36
CA SER A 70 -0.51 13.35 0.74
C SER A 70 -1.03 12.56 -0.47
N VAL A 71 -1.10 11.23 -0.35
CA VAL A 71 -1.63 10.35 -1.40
C VAL A 71 -2.72 9.42 -0.87
N VAL A 72 -3.57 8.95 -1.77
CA VAL A 72 -4.64 7.99 -1.49
C VAL A 72 -4.05 6.59 -1.32
N ARG A 73 -4.70 5.80 -0.46
CA ARG A 73 -4.32 4.42 -0.16
C ARG A 73 -5.55 3.56 0.04
N LEU A 74 -5.41 2.26 -0.19
CA LEU A 74 -6.34 1.26 0.30
C LEU A 74 -5.55 0.13 0.95
N LYS A 75 -5.83 -0.15 2.22
CA LYS A 75 -5.36 -1.35 2.90
C LYS A 75 -6.51 -2.37 2.89
N PRO A 76 -6.47 -3.41 2.05
CA PRO A 76 -7.57 -4.34 1.97
C PRO A 76 -7.68 -5.26 3.21
N THR A 77 -8.73 -6.05 3.23
CA THR A 77 -8.86 -7.19 4.16
C THR A 77 -7.73 -8.18 3.90
N VAL A 78 -7.17 -8.78 4.95
CA VAL A 78 -6.16 -9.84 4.81
C VAL A 78 -6.76 -10.99 4.01
N GLY A 79 -6.00 -11.49 3.03
CA GLY A 79 -6.45 -12.51 2.07
C GLY A 79 -7.16 -11.95 0.84
N LEU A 80 -7.60 -10.69 0.80
CA LEU A 80 -8.27 -10.19 -0.41
C LEU A 80 -7.30 -10.07 -1.62
N THR A 81 -6.02 -9.85 -1.32
CA THR A 81 -4.91 -9.78 -2.28
C THR A 81 -3.81 -10.77 -1.86
N SER A 82 -3.12 -11.37 -2.82
CA SER A 82 -2.19 -12.47 -2.54
C SER A 82 -0.83 -12.04 -1.94
N TRP A 83 -0.44 -12.75 -0.88
CA TRP A 83 0.90 -13.19 -0.43
C TRP A 83 2.04 -13.42 -1.42
N ALA A 84 1.68 -14.04 -2.53
CA ALA A 84 2.61 -14.97 -3.17
C ALA A 84 3.78 -14.24 -3.83
N GLY A 85 5.00 -14.57 -3.38
CA GLY A 85 6.23 -13.97 -3.91
C GLY A 85 6.67 -12.68 -3.21
N ILE A 86 5.99 -12.27 -2.15
CA ILE A 86 6.39 -11.13 -1.32
C ILE A 86 7.13 -11.66 -0.08
N ILE A 87 8.19 -10.97 0.32
CA ILE A 87 8.91 -11.27 1.57
C ILE A 87 7.94 -11.04 2.74
N PRO A 88 7.61 -12.05 3.57
CA PRO A 88 6.60 -11.89 4.61
C PRO A 88 7.18 -11.22 5.85
N MET A 89 6.32 -10.54 6.63
CA MET A 89 6.57 -10.27 8.05
C MET A 89 5.70 -11.15 8.94
N THR A 90 4.37 -11.10 8.76
CA THR A 90 3.46 -12.07 9.36
C THR A 90 2.19 -12.25 8.51
N PRO A 91 1.94 -13.47 7.99
CA PRO A 91 0.79 -13.74 7.13
C PRO A 91 -0.59 -13.40 7.73
N HIS A 92 -0.67 -13.25 9.06
CA HIS A 92 -1.93 -12.96 9.74
C HIS A 92 -2.41 -11.52 9.54
N TRP A 93 -1.48 -10.58 9.34
CA TRP A 93 -1.79 -9.14 9.25
C TRP A 93 -1.35 -8.52 7.93
N ASP A 94 -0.44 -9.18 7.25
CA ASP A 94 0.07 -8.81 5.93
C ASP A 94 -1.10 -8.68 4.91
N THR A 95 -1.30 -7.45 4.38
CA THR A 95 -2.15 -7.16 3.20
C THR A 95 -1.47 -6.24 2.12
N VAL A 96 -1.65 -6.53 0.81
CA VAL A 96 -1.06 -5.77 -0.30
C VAL A 96 -2.11 -4.81 -0.81
N GLY A 97 -1.76 -3.54 -0.95
CA GLY A 97 -2.72 -2.51 -1.30
C GLY A 97 -2.17 -1.43 -2.21
N PRO A 98 -3.05 -0.77 -2.99
CA PRO A 98 -2.66 0.30 -3.87
C PRO A 98 -2.39 1.60 -3.10
N ILE A 99 -1.42 2.36 -3.61
CA ILE A 99 -1.13 3.75 -3.24
C ILE A 99 -1.17 4.57 -4.53
N CYS A 100 -2.03 5.59 -4.57
CA CYS A 100 -2.36 6.34 -5.79
C CYS A 100 -2.64 7.81 -5.46
N ARG A 101 -2.72 8.70 -6.47
CA ARG A 101 -3.05 10.12 -6.23
C ARG A 101 -4.55 10.38 -6.03
N ASN A 102 -5.40 9.47 -6.50
CA ASN A 102 -6.85 9.60 -6.40
C ASN A 102 -7.51 8.24 -6.09
N VAL A 103 -8.77 8.29 -5.64
CA VAL A 103 -9.55 7.10 -5.24
C VAL A 103 -9.87 6.21 -6.44
N THR A 104 -10.14 6.81 -7.60
CA THR A 104 -10.41 6.07 -8.84
C THR A 104 -9.26 5.12 -9.16
N ASP A 105 -8.04 5.61 -9.27
CA ASP A 105 -6.85 4.82 -9.58
C ASP A 105 -6.62 3.71 -8.53
N ALA A 106 -6.87 4.02 -7.25
CA ALA A 106 -6.74 3.03 -6.19
C ALA A 106 -7.75 1.88 -6.35
N VAL A 107 -9.00 2.19 -6.70
CA VAL A 107 -10.04 1.17 -6.93
C VAL A 107 -9.77 0.37 -8.22
N TYR A 108 -9.32 1.03 -9.29
CA TYR A 108 -8.93 0.33 -10.52
C TYR A 108 -7.75 -0.63 -10.28
N MET A 109 -6.75 -0.20 -9.51
CA MET A 109 -5.65 -1.10 -9.14
C MET A 109 -6.11 -2.22 -8.22
N LEU A 110 -7.00 -1.95 -7.27
CA LEU A 110 -7.57 -3.00 -6.41
C LEU A 110 -8.26 -4.06 -7.27
N ASP A 111 -9.13 -3.67 -8.21
CA ASP A 111 -9.82 -4.59 -9.12
C ASP A 111 -8.87 -5.52 -9.90
N VAL A 112 -7.66 -5.04 -10.21
CA VAL A 112 -6.65 -5.84 -10.93
C VAL A 112 -5.97 -6.87 -10.03
N ILE A 113 -5.76 -6.56 -8.75
CA ILE A 113 -4.94 -7.39 -7.85
C ILE A 113 -5.75 -8.29 -6.91
N VAL A 114 -7.06 -8.07 -6.78
CA VAL A 114 -7.92 -8.94 -5.98
C VAL A 114 -8.19 -10.26 -6.69
N GLY A 115 -8.22 -11.35 -5.93
CA GLY A 115 -8.55 -12.66 -6.48
C GLY A 115 -7.97 -13.80 -5.67
N SER A 116 -8.45 -15.01 -5.98
CA SER A 116 -7.88 -16.24 -5.44
C SER A 116 -6.56 -16.56 -6.14
N ASP A 117 -5.53 -16.89 -5.35
CA ASP A 117 -4.25 -17.41 -5.79
C ASP A 117 -4.00 -18.76 -5.11
N PRO A 118 -3.78 -19.87 -5.87
CA PRO A 118 -3.50 -21.18 -5.29
C PRO A 118 -2.19 -21.25 -4.48
N ARG A 119 -1.32 -20.24 -4.58
CA ARG A 119 -0.08 -20.13 -3.79
C ARG A 119 -0.29 -19.42 -2.46
N ASP A 120 -1.49 -18.91 -2.22
CA ASP A 120 -1.91 -18.26 -0.99
C ASP A 120 -3.36 -18.65 -0.66
N GLU A 121 -3.50 -19.77 0.05
CA GLU A 121 -4.79 -20.40 0.33
C GLU A 121 -5.78 -19.45 1.05
N VAL A 122 -5.28 -18.46 1.80
CA VAL A 122 -6.10 -17.47 2.52
C VAL A 122 -6.97 -16.67 1.55
N THR A 123 -6.52 -16.50 0.31
CA THR A 123 -7.26 -15.77 -0.73
C THR A 123 -8.53 -16.47 -1.21
N THR A 124 -8.63 -17.80 -1.03
CA THR A 124 -9.77 -18.59 -1.49
C THR A 124 -11.06 -18.19 -0.79
N GLU A 125 -10.99 -17.95 0.53
CA GLU A 125 -12.15 -17.51 1.31
C GLU A 125 -12.51 -16.06 1.01
N ALA A 126 -11.50 -15.18 0.89
CA ALA A 126 -11.73 -13.76 0.62
C ALA A 126 -12.32 -13.51 -0.79
N ALA A 127 -11.96 -14.34 -1.77
CA ALA A 127 -12.44 -14.22 -3.15
C ALA A 127 -13.97 -14.35 -3.26
N LYS A 128 -14.62 -15.05 -2.34
CA LYS A 128 -16.10 -15.18 -2.27
C LYS A 128 -16.81 -13.85 -2.04
N TYR A 129 -16.10 -12.85 -1.51
CA TYR A 129 -16.63 -11.52 -1.20
C TYR A 129 -16.27 -10.47 -2.27
N ILE A 130 -15.61 -10.88 -3.36
CA ILE A 130 -15.35 -9.98 -4.49
C ILE A 130 -16.68 -9.77 -5.24
N PRO A 131 -17.15 -8.52 -5.38
CA PRO A 131 -18.41 -8.21 -6.07
C PRO A 131 -18.38 -8.64 -7.54
N GLU A 132 -19.48 -9.19 -8.05
CA GLU A 132 -19.66 -9.41 -9.48
C GLU A 132 -19.55 -8.07 -10.23
N GLY A 133 -18.62 -7.96 -11.17
CA GLY A 133 -18.30 -6.71 -11.87
C GLY A 133 -17.17 -5.86 -11.25
N GLY A 134 -16.64 -6.26 -10.08
CA GLY A 134 -15.51 -5.60 -9.39
C GLY A 134 -15.92 -4.37 -8.57
N TYR A 135 -14.99 -3.80 -7.82
CA TYR A 135 -15.20 -2.64 -6.93
C TYR A 135 -15.39 -1.32 -7.68
N LYS A 136 -14.92 -1.20 -8.92
CA LYS A 136 -15.10 0.03 -9.72
C LYS A 136 -16.56 0.46 -9.87
N GLN A 137 -17.51 -0.47 -9.76
CA GLN A 137 -18.94 -0.18 -9.85
C GLN A 137 -19.45 0.73 -8.72
N PHE A 138 -18.70 0.84 -7.61
CA PHE A 138 -19.06 1.68 -6.47
C PHE A 138 -18.42 3.07 -6.49
N LEU A 139 -17.65 3.40 -7.53
CA LEU A 139 -17.08 4.74 -7.69
C LEU A 139 -18.20 5.76 -7.99
N VAL A 140 -18.14 6.89 -7.30
CA VAL A 140 -19.05 8.03 -7.48
C VAL A 140 -18.21 9.25 -7.82
N GLU A 141 -18.39 9.80 -9.02
CA GLU A 141 -17.55 10.87 -9.59
C GLU A 141 -17.41 12.09 -8.67
N ASP A 142 -18.48 12.48 -7.96
CA ASP A 142 -18.51 13.60 -7.02
C ASP A 142 -18.64 13.17 -5.54
N GLY A 143 -18.31 11.91 -5.20
CA GLY A 143 -18.59 11.34 -3.88
C GLY A 143 -17.93 12.04 -2.69
N LEU A 144 -16.87 12.81 -2.93
CA LEU A 144 -16.14 13.59 -1.92
C LEU A 144 -16.54 15.07 -1.88
N LYS A 145 -17.41 15.54 -2.77
CA LYS A 145 -17.81 16.94 -2.83
C LYS A 145 -18.58 17.33 -1.56
N GLY A 146 -18.03 18.26 -0.78
CA GLY A 146 -18.63 18.74 0.47
C GLY A 146 -18.38 17.85 1.70
N LYS A 147 -17.36 16.98 1.64
CA LYS A 147 -16.84 16.24 2.80
C LYS A 147 -15.73 17.00 3.53
#